data_AF-B6YPW5-F1
#
_entry.id   AF-B6YPW5-F1
#
_cell.length_a   1.000
_cell.length_b   1.000
_cell.length_c   1.000
_cell.angle_alpha   90.00
_cell.angle_beta   90.00
_cell.angle_gamma   90.00
#
_symmetry.space_group_name_H-M   'P 1'
#
loop_
_entity.id
_entity.type
_entity.pdbx_description
1 polymer ?
#
loop_
_entity_poly.entity_id
_entity_poly.type
_entity_poly.pdbx_seq_one_letter_code
_entity_poly.pdbx_strand_id
1 'polypeptide(L)'
;MDKNEVLQSQENQTKEVMQEIKEEYTKTADFLEEHINQQLVIAKEMKEEMQNKDFDVNIKELKALKEEITGLKAEIKRLNEIENITFGSLIIRDIKSVGNTLINLQEKAVGSIKHLYDNMKHQLSYNLTKAQEKFVQMKIGIVKGLVNSMQDFIKDQQKKLDSCLAKLDNLSKEIQKDEEKLEKGNLNKEKTLIKKREQSIEEKESQKEKMEKKPSVLKKLKENQQKIKQEEKNKDIKALKKDKGMEL
;
A
#
# COMPACT_ATOMS: atom_id res chain seq x y z
N MET A 1 5.92 27.67 77.71
CA MET A 1 4.97 27.63 76.59
C MET A 1 3.65 27.17 77.17
N ASP A 2 2.61 27.98 77.04
CA ASP A 2 1.32 27.71 77.65
C ASP A 2 0.65 26.52 76.93
N LYS A 3 -0.03 25.61 77.66
CA LYS A 3 -0.69 24.44 77.05
C LYS A 3 -1.73 24.86 76.00
N ASN A 4 -2.29 26.06 76.14
CA ASN A 4 -3.27 26.62 75.24
C ASN A 4 -2.65 27.05 73.88
N GLU A 5 -1.42 27.59 73.89
CA GLU A 5 -0.70 27.97 72.67
C GLU A 5 -0.34 26.75 71.81
N VAL A 6 0.06 25.65 72.46
CA VAL A 6 0.42 24.40 71.75
C VAL A 6 -0.81 23.78 71.07
N LEU A 7 -1.96 23.76 71.75
CA LEU A 7 -3.21 23.24 71.19
C LEU A 7 -3.69 24.10 70.00
N GLN A 8 -3.63 25.43 70.14
CA GLN A 8 -4.05 26.35 69.09
C GLN A 8 -3.14 26.27 67.84
N SER A 9 -1.84 26.05 68.04
CA SER A 9 -0.88 25.82 66.95
C SER A 9 -1.18 24.52 66.19
N GLN A 10 -1.45 23.42 66.90
CA GLN A 10 -1.83 22.12 66.29
C GLN A 10 -3.16 22.20 65.52
N GLU A 11 -4.12 22.96 66.06
CA GLU A 11 -5.41 23.19 65.42
C GLU A 11 -5.27 23.94 64.09
N ASN A 12 -4.44 24.99 64.06
CA ASN A 12 -4.17 25.77 62.85
C ASN A 12 -3.44 24.94 61.79
N GLN A 13 -2.41 24.18 62.19
CA GLN A 13 -1.70 23.28 61.27
C GLN A 13 -2.65 22.23 60.65
N THR A 14 -3.56 21.68 61.45
CA THR A 14 -4.56 20.71 60.97
C THR A 14 -5.49 21.32 59.94
N LYS A 15 -5.96 22.56 60.17
CA LYS A 15 -6.82 23.29 59.22
C LYS A 15 -6.10 23.54 57.90
N GLU A 16 -4.83 23.95 57.93
CA GLU A 16 -4.02 24.20 56.75
C GLU A 16 -3.86 22.93 55.90
N VAL A 17 -3.47 21.81 56.51
CA VAL A 17 -3.33 20.52 55.81
C VAL A 17 -4.67 20.04 55.23
N MET A 18 -5.77 20.20 55.98
CA MET A 18 -7.10 19.86 55.48
C MET A 18 -7.49 20.68 54.26
N GLN A 19 -7.17 21.97 54.26
CA GLN A 19 -7.46 22.87 53.15
C GLN A 19 -6.65 22.49 51.90
N GLU A 20 -5.36 22.20 52.06
CA GLU A 20 -4.49 21.73 50.96
C GLU A 20 -5.06 20.44 50.32
N ILE A 21 -5.43 19.45 51.14
CA ILE A 21 -6.01 18.19 50.65
C ILE A 21 -7.31 18.44 49.87
N LYS A 22 -8.19 19.29 50.41
CA LYS A 22 -9.47 19.65 49.78
C LYS A 22 -9.28 20.32 48.41
N GLU A 23 -8.30 21.21 48.31
CA GLU A 23 -7.94 21.87 47.05
C GLU A 23 -7.39 20.86 46.03
N GLU A 24 -6.48 19.98 46.45
CA GLU A 24 -5.92 18.94 45.58
C GLU A 24 -6.98 17.93 45.09
N TYR A 25 -7.94 17.56 45.95
CA TYR A 25 -9.06 16.71 45.52
C TYR A 25 -9.92 17.38 44.46
N THR A 26 -10.20 18.68 44.63
CA THR A 26 -10.99 19.45 43.65
C THR A 26 -10.26 19.49 42.31
N LYS A 27 -8.98 19.87 42.30
CA LYS A 27 -8.14 19.89 41.08
C LYS A 27 -8.09 18.53 40.39
N THR A 28 -7.89 17.47 41.17
CA THR A 28 -7.78 16.11 40.62
C THR A 28 -9.10 15.63 40.03
N ALA A 29 -10.23 15.90 40.69
CA ALA A 29 -11.53 15.50 40.18
C ALA A 29 -11.90 16.28 38.90
N ASP A 30 -11.57 17.57 38.83
CA ASP A 30 -11.72 18.39 37.62
C ASP A 30 -10.87 17.86 36.46
N PHE A 31 -9.60 17.54 36.74
CA PHE A 31 -8.69 16.94 35.77
C PHE A 31 -9.21 15.61 35.22
N LEU A 32 -9.70 14.73 36.09
CA LEU A 32 -10.29 13.46 35.68
C LEU A 32 -11.52 13.67 34.80
N GLU A 33 -12.43 14.57 35.19
CA GLU A 33 -13.63 14.84 34.39
C GLU A 33 -13.28 15.37 33.00
N GLU A 34 -12.36 16.34 32.90
CA GLU A 34 -11.92 16.90 31.63
C GLU A 34 -11.35 15.82 30.71
N HIS A 35 -10.41 15.03 31.22
CA HIS A 35 -9.78 14.00 30.40
C HIS A 35 -10.74 12.87 30.04
N ILE A 36 -11.63 12.42 30.93
CA ILE A 36 -12.65 11.43 30.56
C ILE A 36 -13.61 11.96 29.49
N ASN A 37 -13.95 13.26 29.53
CA ASN A 37 -14.74 13.88 28.47
C ASN A 37 -14.00 13.89 27.12
N GLN A 38 -12.71 14.22 27.11
CA GLN A 38 -11.89 14.16 25.89
C GLN A 38 -11.84 12.73 25.33
N GLN A 39 -11.62 11.74 26.18
CA GLN A 39 -11.56 10.33 25.78
C GLN A 39 -12.90 9.82 25.26
N LEU A 40 -14.02 10.30 25.81
CA LEU A 40 -15.36 10.02 25.28
C LEU A 40 -15.57 10.57 23.87
N VAL A 41 -15.02 11.75 23.56
CA VAL A 41 -15.07 12.32 22.21
C VAL A 41 -14.27 11.45 21.26
N ILE A 42 -13.01 11.14 21.61
CA ILE A 42 -12.13 10.28 20.81
C ILE A 42 -12.79 8.92 20.53
N ALA A 43 -13.34 8.26 21.55
CA ALA A 43 -13.98 6.95 21.36
C ALA A 43 -15.19 6.99 20.41
N LYS A 44 -15.95 8.09 20.40
CA LYS A 44 -17.08 8.27 19.47
C LYS A 44 -16.61 8.54 18.05
N GLU A 45 -15.62 9.42 17.88
CA GLU A 45 -15.02 9.72 16.58
C GLU A 45 -14.44 8.44 15.96
N MET A 46 -13.66 7.68 16.73
CA MET A 46 -13.11 6.39 16.28
C MET A 46 -14.21 5.39 15.89
N LYS A 47 -15.30 5.31 16.67
CA LYS A 47 -16.45 4.47 16.32
C LYS A 47 -17.05 4.84 14.96
N GLU A 48 -17.24 6.14 14.72
CA GLU A 48 -17.86 6.67 13.51
C GLU A 48 -16.94 6.50 12.30
N GLU A 49 -15.68 6.89 12.41
CA GLU A 49 -14.68 6.80 11.34
C GLU A 49 -14.41 5.35 10.93
N MET A 50 -14.31 4.45 11.90
CA MET A 50 -14.03 3.03 11.64
C MET A 50 -15.29 2.21 11.36
N GLN A 51 -16.48 2.80 11.56
CA GLN A 51 -17.78 2.12 11.51
C GLN A 51 -17.78 0.80 12.30
N ASN A 52 -17.09 0.77 13.45
CA ASN A 52 -16.88 -0.43 14.25
C ASN A 52 -17.57 -0.34 15.62
N LYS A 53 -18.33 -1.39 15.97
CA LYS A 53 -19.02 -1.54 17.26
C LYS A 53 -18.09 -1.88 18.43
N ASP A 54 -16.83 -2.24 18.18
CA ASP A 54 -15.88 -2.59 19.23
C ASP A 54 -15.61 -1.43 20.21
N PHE A 55 -15.86 -0.18 19.80
CA PHE A 55 -15.75 1.00 20.67
C PHE A 55 -16.95 1.21 21.61
N ASP A 56 -18.06 0.47 21.43
CA ASP A 56 -19.27 0.62 22.26
C ASP A 56 -18.99 0.33 23.74
N VAL A 57 -18.15 -0.67 24.00
CA VAL A 57 -17.73 -1.03 25.36
C VAL A 57 -16.93 0.11 25.99
N ASN A 58 -15.94 0.65 25.27
CA ASN A 58 -15.14 1.79 25.76
C ASN A 58 -16.02 3.01 26.06
N ILE A 59 -16.97 3.34 25.18
CA ILE A 59 -17.89 4.48 25.37
C ILE A 59 -18.76 4.26 26.61
N LYS A 60 -19.26 3.04 26.83
CA LYS A 60 -20.08 2.72 28.01
C LYS A 60 -19.27 2.85 29.31
N GLU A 61 -18.05 2.30 29.33
CA GLU A 61 -17.13 2.37 30.47
C GLU A 61 -16.82 3.83 30.83
N LEU A 62 -16.41 4.64 29.85
CA LEU A 62 -16.07 6.04 30.06
C LEU A 62 -17.27 6.89 30.51
N LYS A 63 -18.50 6.57 30.05
CA LYS A 63 -19.73 7.24 30.53
C LYS A 63 -20.01 6.92 32.00
N ALA A 64 -19.93 5.65 32.37
CA ALA A 64 -20.12 5.24 33.77
C ALA A 64 -19.08 5.91 34.67
N LEU A 65 -17.82 5.96 34.23
CA LEU A 65 -16.75 6.61 34.98
C LEU A 65 -16.99 8.12 35.14
N LYS A 66 -17.48 8.80 34.10
CA LYS A 66 -17.88 10.21 34.19
C LYS A 66 -18.96 10.45 35.24
N GLU A 67 -19.96 9.57 35.32
CA GLU A 67 -21.03 9.65 36.32
C GLU A 67 -20.46 9.47 37.74
N GLU A 68 -19.57 8.50 37.94
CA GLU A 68 -18.88 8.29 39.23
C GLU A 68 -18.05 9.52 39.64
N ILE A 69 -17.28 10.11 38.71
CA ILE A 69 -16.49 11.34 38.96
C ILE A 69 -17.41 12.52 39.33
N THR A 70 -18.54 12.67 38.64
CA THR A 70 -19.52 13.73 38.94
C THR A 70 -20.07 13.57 40.36
N GLY A 71 -20.35 12.34 40.78
CA GLY A 71 -20.76 12.02 42.14
C GLY A 71 -19.69 12.40 43.17
N LEU A 72 -18.42 12.03 42.92
CA LEU A 72 -17.30 12.38 43.80
C LEU A 72 -17.09 13.89 43.90
N LYS A 73 -17.21 14.63 42.81
CA LYS A 73 -17.13 16.11 42.83
C LYS A 73 -18.16 16.74 43.75
N ALA A 74 -19.39 16.21 43.77
CA ALA A 74 -20.43 16.68 44.68
C ALA A 74 -20.13 16.33 46.16
N GLU A 75 -19.41 15.24 46.42
CA GLU A 75 -18.94 14.89 47.76
C GLU A 75 -17.78 15.79 48.21
N ILE A 76 -16.79 16.04 47.34
CA ILE A 76 -15.69 16.99 47.58
C ILE A 76 -16.23 18.39 47.87
N LYS A 77 -17.22 18.85 47.09
CA LYS A 77 -17.84 20.16 47.33
C LYS A 77 -18.46 20.25 48.74
N ARG A 78 -19.22 19.22 49.16
CA ARG A 78 -19.79 19.16 50.51
C ARG A 78 -18.71 19.14 51.59
N LEU A 79 -17.61 18.43 51.35
CA LEU A 79 -16.47 18.39 52.25
C LEU A 79 -15.80 19.78 52.38
N ASN A 80 -15.74 20.55 51.30
CA ASN A 80 -15.16 21.89 51.29
C ASN A 80 -16.01 22.92 52.05
N GLU A 81 -17.34 22.73 52.09
CA GLU A 81 -18.28 23.59 52.82
C GLU A 81 -18.21 23.41 54.35
N ILE A 82 -17.51 22.39 54.86
CA ILE A 82 -17.35 22.17 56.31
C ILE A 82 -16.21 23.06 56.84
N GLU A 83 -16.59 24.13 57.55
CA GLU A 83 -15.67 25.09 58.19
C GLU A 83 -15.38 24.78 59.67
N ASN A 84 -16.26 24.03 60.35
CA ASN A 84 -16.21 23.88 61.80
C ASN A 84 -15.59 22.55 62.24
N ILE A 85 -14.40 22.61 62.83
CA ILE A 85 -13.59 21.46 63.29
C ILE A 85 -14.03 20.86 64.65
N THR A 86 -15.17 21.28 65.21
CA THR A 86 -15.73 20.68 66.44
C THR A 86 -15.85 19.15 66.32
N PHE A 87 -15.94 18.64 65.08
CA PHE A 87 -15.93 17.22 64.72
C PHE A 87 -14.70 16.81 63.89
N GLY A 88 -13.49 17.31 64.22
CA GLY A 88 -12.27 17.09 63.44
C GLY A 88 -11.97 15.62 63.11
N SER A 89 -12.25 14.68 64.02
CA SER A 89 -12.06 13.24 63.76
C SER A 89 -13.02 12.65 62.74
N LEU A 90 -14.25 13.18 62.63
CA LEU A 90 -15.21 12.81 61.59
C LEU A 90 -14.80 13.39 60.24
N ILE A 91 -14.40 14.67 60.21
CA ILE A 91 -13.92 15.32 58.99
C ILE A 91 -12.71 14.58 58.41
N ILE A 92 -11.73 14.19 59.24
CA ILE A 92 -10.57 13.41 58.80
C ILE A 92 -11.00 12.07 58.19
N ARG A 93 -12.01 11.40 58.76
CA ARG A 93 -12.52 10.14 58.22
C ARG A 93 -13.14 10.34 56.84
N ASP A 94 -13.95 11.39 56.68
CA ASP A 94 -14.61 11.70 55.42
C ASP A 94 -13.59 12.11 54.35
N ILE A 95 -12.59 12.93 54.70
CA ILE A 95 -11.44 13.25 53.83
C ILE A 95 -10.78 11.96 53.33
N LYS A 96 -10.48 11.01 54.22
CA LYS A 96 -9.86 9.73 53.82
C LYS A 96 -10.76 8.90 52.91
N SER A 97 -12.07 8.87 53.17
CA SER A 97 -13.05 8.16 52.35
C SER A 97 -13.10 8.72 50.92
N VAL A 98 -13.19 10.04 50.80
CA VAL A 98 -13.14 10.76 49.52
C VAL A 98 -11.82 10.49 48.80
N GLY A 99 -10.69 10.56 49.51
CA GLY A 99 -9.36 10.25 48.96
C GLY A 99 -9.23 8.84 48.40
N ASN A 100 -9.71 7.83 49.12
CA ASN A 100 -9.69 6.45 48.64
C ASN A 100 -10.57 6.27 47.39
N THR A 101 -11.72 6.94 47.35
CA THR A 101 -12.61 6.91 46.18
C THR A 101 -11.95 7.59 44.98
N LEU A 102 -11.25 8.71 45.20
CA LEU A 102 -10.50 9.41 44.16
C LEU A 102 -9.39 8.53 43.57
N ILE A 103 -8.61 7.85 44.41
CA ILE A 103 -7.56 6.92 43.97
C ILE A 103 -8.15 5.79 43.12
N ASN A 104 -9.24 5.17 43.58
CA ASN A 104 -9.92 4.12 42.83
C ASN A 104 -10.41 4.62 41.46
N LEU A 105 -10.92 5.85 41.38
CA LEU A 105 -11.34 6.45 40.11
C LEU A 105 -10.16 6.77 39.19
N GLN A 106 -9.01 7.19 39.74
CA GLN A 106 -7.78 7.37 38.95
C GLN A 106 -7.34 6.04 38.32
N GLU A 107 -7.32 4.95 39.10
CA GLU A 107 -6.96 3.62 38.58
C GLU A 107 -7.92 3.15 37.48
N LYS A 108 -9.24 3.32 37.70
CA LYS A 108 -10.25 3.03 36.67
C LYS A 108 -10.05 3.88 35.42
N ALA A 109 -9.79 5.18 35.57
CA ALA A 109 -9.55 6.09 34.45
C ALA A 109 -8.35 5.65 33.61
N VAL A 110 -7.22 5.37 34.25
CA VAL A 110 -6.02 4.86 33.57
C VAL A 110 -6.32 3.54 32.85
N GLY A 111 -7.05 2.63 33.50
CA GLY A 111 -7.46 1.36 32.92
C GLY A 111 -8.34 1.53 31.67
N SER A 112 -9.39 2.34 31.75
CA SER A 112 -10.30 2.61 30.62
C SER A 112 -9.60 3.31 29.46
N ILE A 113 -8.69 4.24 29.73
CA ILE A 113 -7.88 4.91 28.69
C ILE A 113 -6.96 3.91 28.00
N LYS A 114 -6.28 3.06 28.77
CA LYS A 114 -5.43 2.00 28.22
C LYS A 114 -6.24 1.05 27.33
N HIS A 115 -7.41 0.62 27.79
CA HIS A 115 -8.30 -0.25 27.03
C HIS A 115 -8.75 0.40 25.71
N LEU A 116 -9.10 1.69 25.73
CA LEU A 116 -9.44 2.43 24.52
C LEU A 116 -8.25 2.48 23.56
N TYR A 117 -7.06 2.81 24.05
CA TYR A 117 -5.85 2.90 23.23
C TYR A 117 -5.48 1.55 22.59
N ASP A 118 -5.53 0.47 23.36
CA ASP A 118 -5.27 -0.88 22.84
C ASP A 118 -6.28 -1.24 21.74
N ASN A 119 -7.57 -0.92 21.94
CA ASN A 119 -8.59 -1.13 20.93
C ASN A 119 -8.31 -0.31 19.66
N MET A 120 -8.04 1.01 19.79
CA MET A 120 -7.66 1.86 18.66
C MET A 120 -6.49 1.29 17.87
N LYS A 121 -5.42 0.88 18.57
CA LYS A 121 -4.24 0.27 17.97
C LYS A 121 -4.59 -0.99 17.19
N HIS A 122 -5.38 -1.88 17.78
CA HIS A 122 -5.78 -3.12 17.13
C HIS A 122 -6.61 -2.87 15.88
N GLN A 123 -7.63 -2.01 15.95
CA GLN A 123 -8.52 -1.73 14.83
C GLN A 123 -7.78 -1.05 13.67
N LEU A 124 -6.92 -0.07 13.97
CA LEU A 124 -6.15 0.65 12.95
C LEU A 124 -5.18 -0.30 12.25
N SER A 125 -4.51 -1.15 13.02
CA SER A 125 -3.58 -2.15 12.48
C SER A 125 -4.32 -3.13 11.56
N TYR A 126 -5.48 -3.65 12.00
CA TYR A 126 -6.30 -4.56 11.21
C TYR A 126 -6.72 -3.95 9.87
N ASN A 127 -7.26 -2.73 9.89
CA ASN A 127 -7.72 -2.04 8.68
C ASN A 127 -6.57 -1.76 7.71
N LEU A 128 -5.40 -1.36 8.21
CA LEU A 128 -4.22 -1.12 7.38
C LEU A 128 -3.75 -2.41 6.71
N THR A 129 -3.62 -3.51 7.46
CA THR A 129 -3.23 -4.81 6.91
C THR A 129 -4.21 -5.28 5.84
N LYS A 130 -5.53 -5.13 6.08
CA LYS A 130 -6.57 -5.52 5.12
C LYS A 130 -6.51 -4.68 3.83
N ALA A 131 -6.24 -3.39 3.94
CA ALA A 131 -6.06 -2.51 2.78
C ALA A 131 -4.81 -2.92 1.95
N GLN A 132 -3.70 -3.21 2.62
CA GLN A 132 -2.48 -3.70 1.97
C GLN A 132 -2.69 -5.05 1.26
N GLU A 133 -3.42 -5.98 1.90
CA GLU A 133 -3.75 -7.28 1.30
C GLU A 133 -4.54 -7.10 0.00
N LYS A 134 -5.60 -6.28 0.01
CA LYS A 134 -6.39 -5.98 -1.20
C LYS A 134 -5.54 -5.37 -2.31
N PHE A 135 -4.61 -4.47 -1.96
CA PHE A 135 -3.72 -3.85 -2.93
C PHE A 135 -2.75 -4.87 -3.56
N VAL A 136 -2.19 -5.79 -2.77
CA VAL A 136 -1.35 -6.88 -3.29
C VAL A 136 -2.16 -7.82 -4.18
N GLN A 137 -3.38 -8.19 -3.78
CA GLN A 137 -4.27 -9.02 -4.61
C GLN A 137 -4.58 -8.35 -5.96
N MET A 138 -4.85 -7.04 -5.97
CA MET A 138 -5.06 -6.26 -7.19
C MET A 138 -3.83 -6.30 -8.11
N LYS A 139 -2.63 -6.05 -7.55
CA LYS A 139 -1.37 -6.13 -8.29
C LYS A 139 -1.14 -7.52 -8.90
N ILE A 140 -1.38 -8.57 -8.12
CA ILE A 140 -1.29 -9.96 -8.59
C ILE A 140 -2.28 -10.19 -9.74
N GLY A 141 -3.51 -9.67 -9.64
CA GLY A 141 -4.52 -9.74 -10.70
C GLY A 141 -4.06 -9.12 -12.01
N ILE A 142 -3.48 -7.91 -11.95
CA ILE A 142 -2.93 -7.20 -13.12
C ILE A 142 -1.79 -8.02 -13.76
N VAL A 143 -0.84 -8.50 -12.96
CA VAL A 143 0.29 -9.30 -13.46
C VAL A 143 -0.20 -10.59 -14.10
N LYS A 144 -1.15 -11.30 -13.48
CA LYS A 144 -1.77 -12.50 -14.05
C LYS A 144 -2.44 -12.22 -15.39
N GLY A 145 -3.20 -11.12 -15.49
CA GLY A 145 -3.83 -10.70 -16.74
C GLY A 145 -2.83 -10.44 -17.86
N LEU A 146 -1.73 -9.74 -17.54
CA LEU A 146 -0.64 -9.48 -18.51
C LEU A 146 0.04 -10.78 -18.95
N VAL A 147 0.39 -11.67 -18.01
CA VAL A 147 1.01 -12.97 -18.31
C VAL A 147 0.11 -13.78 -19.23
N ASN A 148 -1.19 -13.87 -18.95
CA ASN A 148 -2.14 -14.58 -19.80
C ASN A 148 -2.19 -13.97 -21.21
N SER A 149 -2.29 -12.64 -21.32
CA SER A 149 -2.31 -11.96 -22.62
C SER A 149 -1.03 -12.18 -23.43
N MET A 150 0.14 -12.16 -22.77
CA MET A 150 1.42 -12.44 -23.42
C MET A 150 1.52 -13.91 -23.86
N GLN A 151 1.04 -14.84 -23.02
CA GLN A 151 0.99 -16.26 -23.37
C GLN A 151 0.10 -16.51 -24.59
N ASP A 152 -1.08 -15.90 -24.64
CA ASP A 152 -2.01 -16.06 -25.77
C ASP A 152 -1.43 -15.47 -27.06
N PHE A 153 -0.80 -14.29 -26.97
CA PHE A 153 -0.08 -13.71 -28.09
C PHE A 153 1.05 -14.61 -28.59
N ILE A 154 1.91 -15.13 -27.70
CA ILE A 154 3.00 -16.04 -28.06
C ILE A 154 2.46 -17.30 -28.74
N LYS A 155 1.39 -17.91 -28.23
CA LYS A 155 0.74 -19.08 -28.85
C LYS A 155 0.23 -18.77 -30.25
N ASP A 156 -0.37 -17.61 -30.47
CA ASP A 156 -0.83 -17.17 -31.79
C ASP A 156 0.36 -16.97 -32.76
N GLN A 157 1.44 -16.34 -32.30
CA GLN A 157 2.65 -16.18 -33.10
C GLN A 157 3.33 -17.52 -33.42
N GLN A 158 3.36 -18.47 -32.47
CA GLN A 158 3.91 -19.82 -32.70
C GLN A 158 3.13 -20.55 -33.80
N LYS A 159 1.79 -20.55 -33.76
CA LYS A 159 0.96 -21.17 -34.82
C LYS A 159 1.23 -20.58 -36.21
N LYS A 160 1.39 -19.25 -36.28
CA LYS A 160 1.72 -18.56 -37.53
C LYS A 160 3.10 -18.95 -38.04
N LEU A 161 4.09 -19.04 -37.15
CA LEU A 161 5.44 -19.46 -37.48
C LEU A 161 5.47 -20.91 -37.99
N ASP A 162 4.78 -21.83 -37.31
CA ASP A 162 4.68 -23.24 -37.71
C ASP A 162 4.06 -23.38 -39.11
N SER A 163 3.03 -22.58 -39.42
CA SER A 163 2.43 -22.55 -40.77
C SER A 163 3.41 -22.06 -41.84
N CYS A 164 4.22 -21.03 -41.53
CA CYS A 164 5.25 -20.53 -42.45
C CYS A 164 6.34 -21.57 -42.70
N LEU A 165 6.80 -22.26 -41.65
CA LEU A 165 7.80 -23.33 -41.78
C LEU A 165 7.28 -24.47 -42.65
N ALA A 166 6.04 -24.92 -42.45
CA ALA A 166 5.42 -25.95 -43.28
C ALA A 166 5.34 -25.55 -44.77
N LYS A 167 5.06 -24.27 -45.06
CA LYS A 167 5.07 -23.76 -46.45
C LYS A 167 6.47 -23.76 -47.06
N LEU A 168 7.49 -23.38 -46.29
CA LEU A 168 8.88 -23.44 -46.73
C LEU A 168 9.32 -24.87 -47.01
N ASP A 169 8.93 -25.83 -46.17
CA ASP A 169 9.24 -27.25 -46.38
C ASP A 169 8.61 -27.78 -47.68
N ASN A 170 7.37 -27.38 -47.98
CA ASN A 170 6.70 -27.77 -49.22
C ASN A 170 7.40 -27.16 -50.46
N LEU A 171 7.74 -25.87 -50.41
CA LEU A 171 8.49 -25.20 -51.48
C LEU A 171 9.86 -25.85 -51.70
N SER A 172 10.58 -26.17 -50.62
CA SER A 172 11.87 -26.86 -50.69
C SER A 172 11.76 -28.20 -51.43
N LYS A 173 10.73 -29.00 -51.10
CA LYS A 173 10.45 -30.27 -51.78
C LYS A 173 10.08 -30.09 -53.25
N GLU A 174 9.33 -29.04 -53.60
CA GLU A 174 8.99 -28.73 -54.99
C GLU A 174 10.23 -28.34 -55.80
N ILE A 175 11.07 -27.45 -55.25
CA ILE A 175 12.33 -27.05 -55.88
C ILE A 175 13.22 -28.27 -56.11
N GLN A 176 13.39 -29.14 -55.11
CA GLN A 176 14.22 -30.34 -55.23
C GLN A 176 13.71 -31.29 -56.33
N LYS A 177 12.38 -31.47 -56.45
CA LYS A 177 11.79 -32.25 -57.55
C LYS A 177 12.04 -31.62 -58.91
N ASP A 178 11.95 -30.30 -59.01
CA ASP A 178 12.16 -29.60 -60.27
C ASP A 178 13.64 -29.60 -60.67
N GLU A 179 14.57 -29.51 -59.71
CA GLU A 179 16.01 -29.71 -59.90
C GLU A 179 16.32 -31.13 -60.42
N GLU A 180 15.77 -32.18 -59.81
CA GLU A 180 15.94 -33.57 -60.28
C GLU A 180 15.41 -33.77 -61.71
N LYS A 181 14.29 -33.14 -62.07
CA LYS A 181 13.76 -33.16 -63.45
C LYS A 181 14.69 -32.43 -64.41
N LEU A 182 15.27 -31.31 -63.99
CA LEU A 182 16.24 -30.52 -64.78
C LEU A 182 17.54 -31.29 -65.01
N GLU A 183 18.07 -31.98 -63.99
CA GLU A 183 19.24 -32.86 -64.13
C GLU A 183 18.96 -34.01 -65.09
N LYS A 184 17.82 -34.70 -64.97
CA LYS A 184 17.41 -35.76 -65.90
C LYS A 184 17.18 -35.23 -67.32
N GLY A 185 16.63 -34.04 -67.45
CA GLY A 185 16.43 -33.34 -68.72
C GLY A 185 17.75 -32.91 -69.38
N ASN A 186 18.73 -32.46 -68.60
CA ASN A 186 20.07 -32.13 -69.08
C ASN A 186 20.88 -33.36 -69.45
N LEU A 187 20.83 -34.47 -68.70
CA LEU A 187 21.44 -35.74 -69.09
C LEU A 187 20.90 -36.27 -70.42
N ASN A 188 19.60 -36.11 -70.67
CA ASN A 188 18.98 -36.49 -71.94
C ASN A 188 19.40 -35.56 -73.08
N LYS A 189 19.47 -34.24 -72.83
CA LYS A 189 19.95 -33.25 -73.81
C LYS A 189 21.44 -33.38 -74.10
N GLU A 190 22.27 -33.67 -73.11
CA GLU A 190 23.72 -33.87 -73.26
C GLU A 190 24.02 -35.16 -74.03
N LYS A 191 23.27 -36.25 -73.80
CA LYS A 191 23.30 -37.44 -74.68
C LYS A 191 22.88 -37.12 -76.13
N THR A 192 21.96 -36.18 -76.35
CA THR A 192 21.59 -35.75 -77.72
C THR A 192 22.58 -34.74 -78.31
N LEU A 193 23.24 -33.92 -77.49
CA LEU A 193 24.21 -32.91 -77.90
C LEU A 193 25.58 -33.53 -78.20
N ILE A 194 25.99 -34.58 -77.49
CA ILE A 194 27.17 -35.41 -77.82
C ILE A 194 26.94 -36.12 -79.15
N LYS A 195 25.73 -36.67 -79.39
CA LYS A 195 25.35 -37.25 -80.69
C LYS A 195 25.32 -36.23 -81.84
N LYS A 196 25.10 -34.94 -81.55
CA LYS A 196 25.14 -33.85 -82.53
C LYS A 196 26.51 -33.17 -82.65
N ARG A 197 27.37 -33.22 -81.63
CA ARG A 197 28.72 -32.63 -81.65
C ARG A 197 29.74 -33.44 -82.45
N GLU A 198 29.50 -34.72 -82.70
CA GLU A 198 30.28 -35.49 -83.67
C GLU A 198 29.98 -35.08 -85.13
N GLN A 199 28.96 -34.25 -85.38
CA GLN A 199 28.53 -33.82 -86.72
C GLN A 199 28.68 -32.32 -87.02
N SER A 200 29.23 -31.51 -86.11
CA SER A 200 29.31 -30.07 -86.33
C SER A 200 30.54 -29.46 -85.67
N ILE A 201 31.73 -29.90 -86.10
CA ILE A 201 32.97 -29.14 -85.95
C ILE A 201 33.26 -28.52 -87.32
N GLU A 202 32.38 -27.64 -87.77
CA GLU A 202 32.66 -26.69 -88.84
C GLU A 202 31.81 -25.44 -88.55
N GLU A 203 32.48 -24.29 -88.60
CA GLU A 203 31.91 -22.92 -88.63
C GLU A 203 31.59 -22.18 -87.31
N LYS A 204 32.65 -21.55 -86.79
CA LYS A 204 32.84 -20.10 -86.52
C LYS A 204 31.79 -19.23 -85.77
N GLU A 205 32.35 -18.61 -84.72
CA GLU A 205 32.35 -17.17 -84.36
C GLU A 205 31.08 -16.35 -84.09
N SER A 206 31.12 -15.75 -82.89
CA SER A 206 30.77 -14.34 -82.55
C SER A 206 29.30 -13.96 -82.30
N GLN A 207 28.99 -13.49 -81.08
CA GLN A 207 28.66 -12.07 -80.76
C GLN A 207 28.12 -11.92 -79.33
N LYS A 208 28.50 -10.79 -78.70
CA LYS A 208 28.07 -10.28 -77.39
C LYS A 208 26.74 -9.51 -77.54
N GLU A 209 25.89 -9.48 -76.51
CA GLU A 209 25.44 -8.20 -75.89
C GLU A 209 24.57 -8.34 -74.62
N LYS A 210 24.96 -7.54 -73.61
CA LYS A 210 24.22 -6.74 -72.60
C LYS A 210 23.08 -7.35 -71.74
N MET A 211 23.36 -7.45 -70.42
CA MET A 211 22.40 -7.62 -69.33
C MET A 211 22.20 -6.29 -68.57
N GLU A 212 20.97 -5.80 -68.48
CA GLU A 212 20.54 -4.72 -67.57
C GLU A 212 20.49 -5.22 -66.11
N LYS A 213 21.15 -4.50 -65.20
CA LYS A 213 21.18 -4.80 -63.76
C LYS A 213 19.95 -4.22 -63.06
N LYS A 214 19.08 -5.09 -62.52
CA LYS A 214 18.05 -4.72 -61.52
C LYS A 214 18.70 -4.08 -60.27
N PRO A 215 18.06 -3.07 -59.64
CA PRO A 215 18.63 -2.42 -58.46
C PRO A 215 18.61 -3.38 -57.25
N SER A 216 19.77 -3.51 -56.60
CA SER A 216 20.00 -4.44 -55.49
C SER A 216 19.23 -4.06 -54.22
N VAL A 217 18.57 -5.08 -53.64
CA VAL A 217 17.84 -5.11 -52.36
C VAL A 217 18.68 -4.55 -51.20
N LEU A 218 20.02 -4.59 -51.29
CA LEU A 218 20.93 -4.02 -50.29
C LEU A 218 20.78 -2.51 -50.09
N LYS A 219 20.41 -1.75 -51.13
CA LYS A 219 20.24 -0.29 -51.00
C LYS A 219 19.01 0.07 -50.15
N LYS A 220 17.89 -0.65 -50.35
CA LYS A 220 16.65 -0.43 -49.58
C LYS A 220 16.78 -0.84 -48.11
N LEU A 221 17.58 -1.86 -47.80
CA LEU A 221 17.85 -2.29 -46.42
C LEU A 221 18.71 -1.28 -45.63
N LYS A 222 19.69 -0.64 -46.28
CA LYS A 222 20.52 0.40 -45.64
C LYS A 222 19.73 1.68 -45.33
N GLU A 223 18.81 2.09 -46.21
CA GLU A 223 17.96 3.27 -45.97
C GLU A 223 16.98 3.06 -44.81
N ASN A 224 16.38 1.87 -44.67
CA ASN A 224 15.44 1.60 -43.58
C ASN A 224 16.12 1.52 -42.20
N GLN A 225 17.35 1.00 -42.11
CA GLN A 225 18.10 0.99 -40.84
C GLN A 225 18.51 2.39 -40.37
N GLN A 226 18.68 3.35 -41.29
CA GLN A 226 18.99 4.74 -40.93
C GLN A 226 17.76 5.51 -40.44
N LYS A 227 16.57 5.22 -40.97
CA LYS A 227 15.31 5.84 -40.50
C LYS A 227 14.95 5.43 -39.07
N ILE A 228 15.14 4.15 -38.73
CA ILE A 228 14.85 3.63 -37.37
C ILE A 228 15.77 4.29 -36.32
N LYS A 229 17.06 4.48 -36.63
CA LYS A 229 18.02 5.14 -35.72
C LYS A 229 17.75 6.64 -35.48
N GLN A 230 17.07 7.32 -36.40
CA GLN A 230 16.69 8.73 -36.22
C GLN A 230 15.41 8.88 -35.41
N GLU A 231 14.47 7.93 -35.52
CA GLU A 231 13.24 7.94 -34.73
C GLU A 231 13.46 7.60 -33.25
N GLU A 232 14.43 6.74 -32.92
CA GLU A 232 14.78 6.43 -31.53
C GLU A 232 15.38 7.64 -30.79
N LYS A 233 16.28 8.41 -31.43
CA LYS A 233 16.87 9.62 -30.84
C LYS A 233 15.86 10.73 -30.55
N ASN A 234 14.74 10.76 -31.28
CA ASN A 234 13.69 11.77 -31.09
C ASN A 234 12.68 11.41 -29.97
N LYS A 235 12.66 10.15 -29.50
CA LYS A 235 11.77 9.72 -28.40
C LYS A 235 12.35 10.07 -27.02
N ASP A 236 13.66 9.99 -26.83
CA ASP A 236 14.32 10.33 -25.55
C ASP A 236 14.21 11.81 -25.18
N ILE A 237 14.15 12.71 -26.17
CA ILE A 237 14.01 14.16 -25.93
C ILE A 237 12.59 14.55 -25.49
N LYS A 238 11.56 13.76 -25.85
CA LYS A 238 10.16 14.04 -25.48
C LYS A 238 9.78 13.50 -24.09
N ALA A 239 10.50 12.52 -23.56
CA ALA A 239 10.26 12.00 -22.21
C ALA A 239 10.78 12.94 -21.11
N LEU A 240 11.88 13.67 -21.35
CA LEU A 240 12.56 14.47 -20.33
C LEU A 240 11.85 15.77 -19.92
N LYS A 241 10.78 16.20 -20.62
CA LYS A 241 10.08 17.48 -20.35
C LYS A 241 8.74 17.36 -19.62
N LYS A 242 8.30 16.14 -19.25
CA LYS A 242 6.97 15.94 -18.64
C LYS A 242 6.94 15.68 -17.13
N ASP A 243 8.09 15.58 -16.47
CA ASP A 243 8.14 15.24 -15.04
C ASP A 243 8.81 16.37 -14.22
N LYS A 244 8.04 17.43 -13.99
CA LYS A 244 8.26 18.36 -12.86
C LYS A 244 6.89 18.71 -12.28
N GLY A 245 6.46 17.94 -11.28
CA GLY A 245 5.36 18.32 -10.42
C GLY A 245 4.60 17.15 -9.82
N MET A 246 5.08 16.64 -8.69
CA MET A 246 4.29 16.43 -7.46
C MET A 246 5.21 15.83 -6.40
N GLU A 247 5.59 16.66 -5.44
CA GLU A 247 6.12 16.21 -4.15
C GLU A 247 4.95 15.69 -3.28
N LEU A 248 5.18 14.56 -2.62
CA LEU A 248 4.53 14.13 -1.39
C LEU A 248 5.64 13.66 -0.43
#